data_AF-A0A2B7YXE4-F1
#
_entry.id   AF-A0A2B7YXE4-F1
#
_cell.length_a   1.000
_cell.length_b   1.000
_cell.length_c   1.000
_cell.angle_alpha   90.00
_cell.angle_beta   90.00
_cell.angle_gamma   90.00
#
_symmetry.space_group_name_H-M   'P 1'
#
loop_
_entity.id
_entity.type
_entity.pdbx_description
1 polymer ?
#
loop_
_entity_poly.entity_id
_entity_poly.type
_entity_poly.pdbx_seq_one_letter_code
_entity_poly.pdbx_strand_id
1 'polypeptide(L)' 'MKYWKEEQILLKKLIEKYCEIEDRNKLIKILEMKDRFPYKYFINEFSKLKIASKMTDEELEEYQKKIMVNI' A
#
# COMPACT_ATOMS: atom_id res chain seq x y z
N MET A 1 8.68 -19.53 3.32
CA MET A 1 8.15 -18.48 2.41
C MET A 1 7.42 -17.44 3.25
N LYS A 2 7.76 -16.15 3.14
CA LYS A 2 6.88 -15.09 3.68
C LYS A 2 5.57 -15.21 2.88
N TYR A 3 4.47 -15.63 3.52
CA TYR A 3 3.16 -15.59 2.89
C TYR A 3 2.67 -14.15 2.95
N TRP A 4 2.71 -13.47 1.82
CA TRP A 4 2.12 -12.14 1.68
C TRP A 4 0.64 -12.32 1.36
N LYS A 5 -0.21 -11.57 2.04
CA LYS A 5 -1.62 -11.48 1.64
C LYS A 5 -1.74 -10.75 0.30
N GLU A 6 -2.77 -11.03 -0.46
CA GLU A 6 -3.04 -10.34 -1.75
C GLU A 6 -3.00 -8.82 -1.60
N GLU A 7 -3.52 -8.31 -0.48
CA GLU A 7 -3.55 -6.88 -0.15
C GLU A 7 -2.13 -6.30 -0.03
N GLN A 8 -1.18 -7.04 0.56
CA GLN A 8 0.21 -6.61 0.67
C GLN A 8 0.93 -6.65 -0.69
N ILE A 9 0.59 -7.61 -1.55
CA ILE A 9 1.15 -7.69 -2.90
C ILE A 9 0.68 -6.51 -3.74
N LEU A 10 -0.62 -6.17 -3.66
CA LEU A 10 -1.19 -5.01 -4.34
C LEU A 10 -0.52 -3.71 -3.87
N LEU A 11 -0.42 -3.51 -2.55
CA LEU A 11 0.26 -2.33 -1.99
C LEU A 11 1.70 -2.22 -2.45
N LYS A 12 2.46 -3.33 -2.46
CA LYS A 12 3.84 -3.33 -2.93
C LYS A 12 3.94 -2.85 -4.40
N LYS A 13 3.08 -3.35 -5.29
CA LYS A 13 3.04 -2.90 -6.69
C LYS A 13 2.74 -1.41 -6.81
N LEU A 14 1.78 -0.91 -6.04
CA LEU A 14 1.40 0.51 -6.07
C LEU A 14 2.53 1.41 -5.54
N ILE A 15 3.23 1.01 -4.47
CA ILE A 15 4.42 1.72 -3.98
C ILE A 15 5.51 1.76 -5.05
N GLU A 16 5.79 0.62 -5.69
CA GLU A 16 6.82 0.52 -6.73
C GLU A 16 6.49 1.31 -8.00
N LYS A 17 5.21 1.51 -8.29
CA LYS A 17 4.76 2.27 -9.47
C LYS A 17 4.70 3.78 -9.21
N TYR A 18 4.26 4.19 -8.02
CA TYR A 18 3.87 5.58 -7.77
C TYR A 18 4.68 6.35 -6.73
N CYS A 19 5.43 5.66 -5.86
CA CYS A 19 6.26 6.32 -4.85
C CYS A 19 7.69 6.56 -5.36
N GLU A 20 8.25 7.71 -4.95
CA GLU A 20 9.67 8.02 -5.10
C GLU A 20 10.54 7.06 -4.28
N ILE A 21 11.83 7.00 -4.59
CA ILE A 21 12.77 6.02 -4.01
C ILE A 21 12.83 6.12 -2.48
N GLU A 22 12.82 7.34 -1.94
CA GLU A 22 12.88 7.58 -0.50
C GLU A 22 11.64 7.04 0.23
N ASP A 23 10.45 7.42 -0.25
CA ASP A 23 9.16 6.95 0.29
C ASP A 23 8.97 5.44 0.10
N ARG A 24 9.41 4.90 -1.05
CA ARG A 24 9.31 3.48 -1.38
C ARG A 24 10.02 2.61 -0.35
N ASN A 25 11.27 2.95 -0.02
CA ASN A 25 12.05 2.17 0.93
C ASN A 25 11.43 2.19 2.34
N LYS A 26 10.91 3.34 2.75
CA LYS A 26 10.22 3.51 4.04
C LYS A 26 8.93 2.68 4.09
N LEU A 27 8.10 2.77 3.05
CA LEU A 27 6.81 2.08 2.97
C LEU A 27 6.97 0.57 2.84
N ILE A 28 7.92 0.08 2.03
CA ILE A 28 8.21 -1.36 1.93
C ILE A 28 8.66 -1.90 3.29
N LYS A 29 9.54 -1.20 4.01
CA LYS A 29 9.95 -1.60 5.37
C LYS A 29 8.75 -1.75 6.31
N ILE A 30 7.81 -0.80 6.30
CA ILE A 30 6.60 -0.85 7.13
C ILE A 30 5.71 -2.03 6.72
N LEU A 31 5.53 -2.24 5.40
CA LEU A 31 4.72 -3.33 4.86
C LEU A 31 5.27 -4.73 5.23
N GLU A 32 6.59 -4.84 5.41
CA GLU A 32 7.26 -6.06 5.84
C GLU A 32 7.22 -6.33 7.35
N MET A 33 6.82 -5.34 8.16
CA MET A 33 6.66 -5.54 9.60
C MET A 33 5.48 -6.50 9.84
N LYS A 34 5.74 -7.64 10.50
CA LYS A 34 4.75 -8.72 10.72
C LYS A 34 3.61 -8.36 11.68
N ASP A 35 3.70 -7.21 12.35
CA ASP A 35 2.69 -6.79 13.31
C ASP A 35 1.43 -6.29 12.58
N ARG A 36 0.23 -6.43 13.16
CA ARG A 36 -1.03 -5.95 12.53
C ARG A 36 -1.26 -4.45 12.73
N PHE A 37 -0.73 -3.91 13.82
CA PHE A 37 -0.80 -2.48 14.17
C PHE A 37 -0.26 -1.48 13.10
N PRO A 38 0.78 -1.80 12.31
CA PRO A 38 1.30 -0.96 11.25
C PRO A 38 0.39 -0.85 10.03
N TYR A 39 -0.65 -1.67 9.86
CA TYR A 39 -1.42 -1.65 8.60
C TYR A 39 -2.26 -0.39 8.48
N LYS A 40 -3.00 0.00 9.53
CA LYS A 40 -3.74 1.27 9.56
C LYS A 40 -2.82 2.49 9.44
N TYR A 41 -1.66 2.44 10.11
CA TYR A 41 -0.65 3.49 10.01
C TYR A 41 -0.04 3.57 8.61
N PHE A 42 0.26 2.43 8.01
CA PHE A 42 0.75 2.31 6.65
C PHE A 42 -0.23 2.93 5.65
N ILE A 43 -1.51 2.61 5.75
CA ILE A 43 -2.53 3.18 4.86
C ILE A 43 -2.65 4.68 5.04
N ASN A 44 -2.59 5.15 6.28
CA ASN A 44 -2.57 6.59 6.56
C ASN A 44 -1.36 7.28 5.90
N GLU A 45 -0.14 6.76 6.08
CA GLU A 45 1.06 7.30 5.44
C GLU A 45 1.01 7.22 3.92
N PHE A 46 0.55 6.09 3.37
CA PHE A 46 0.38 5.88 1.94
C PHE A 46 -0.65 6.83 1.32
N SER A 47 -1.75 7.12 2.02
CA SER A 47 -2.80 8.04 1.56
C SER A 47 -2.33 9.49 1.44
N LYS A 48 -1.40 9.93 2.30
CA LYS A 48 -0.83 11.29 2.28
C LYS A 48 -0.03 11.58 1.00
N LEU A 49 0.49 10.55 0.35
CA LEU A 49 1.27 10.66 -0.89
C LEU A 49 0.42 11.00 -2.13
N LYS A 50 -0.91 11.16 -1.95
CA LYS A 50 -1.87 11.47 -3.03
C LYS A 50 -1.74 10.51 -4.23
N ILE A 51 -1.45 9.24 -3.96
CA ILE A 51 -1.21 8.24 -5.02
C ILE A 51 -2.50 7.93 -5.77
N ALA A 52 -3.65 7.96 -5.09
CA ALA A 52 -4.95 7.73 -5.71
C ALA A 52 -5.21 8.61 -6.94
N SER A 53 -4.70 9.85 -6.97
CA SER A 53 -4.85 10.74 -8.14
C SER A 53 -3.92 10.40 -9.31
N LYS A 54 -3.01 9.43 -9.13
CA LYS A 54 -2.06 8.94 -10.15
C LYS A 54 -2.44 7.52 -10.65
N MET A 55 -3.37 6.85 -9.99
CA MET A 55 -3.84 5.50 -10.34
C MET A 55 -4.80 5.54 -11.54
N THR A 56 -4.89 4.44 -12.29
CA THR A 56 -6.01 4.24 -13.22
C THR A 56 -7.31 3.95 -12.46
N ASP A 57 -8.47 4.10 -13.11
CA ASP A 57 -9.76 3.82 -12.47
C ASP A 57 -9.85 2.38 -11.95
N GLU A 58 -9.32 1.41 -12.71
CA GLU A 58 -9.27 -0.01 -12.30
C GLU A 58 -8.38 -0.23 -11.06
N GLU A 59 -7.18 0.37 -11.04
CA GLU A 59 -6.26 0.26 -9.90
C GLU A 59 -6.82 0.94 -8.65
N LEU A 60 -7.51 2.07 -8.84
CA LEU A 60 -8.18 2.80 -7.77
C LEU A 60 -9.34 1.99 -7.20
N GLU A 61 -10.15 1.36 -8.04
CA GLU A 61 -11.26 0.50 -7.62
C GLU A 61 -10.74 -0.73 -6.86
N GLU A 62 -9.67 -1.37 -7.35
CA GLU A 62 -9.05 -2.51 -6.66
C GLU A 62 -8.46 -2.09 -5.31
N TYR A 63 -7.77 -0.95 -5.25
CA TYR A 63 -7.26 -0.39 -4.01
C TYR A 63 -8.38 -0.10 -3.00
N GLN A 64 -9.46 0.56 -3.42
CA GLN A 64 -10.58 0.87 -2.54
C GLN A 64 -11.26 -0.41 -2.01
N LYS A 65 -11.57 -1.37 -2.89
CA LYS A 65 -12.26 -2.61 -2.53
C LYS A 65 -11.43 -3.55 -1.66
N LYS A 66 -10.15 -3.74 -1.98
CA LYS A 66 -9.31 -4.71 -1.28
C LYS A 66 -8.61 -4.12 -0.06
N ILE A 67 -8.27 -2.84 -0.10
CA ILE A 67 -7.46 -2.20 0.94
C ILE A 67 -8.30 -1.31 1.85
N MET A 68 -9.13 -0.41 1.31
CA MET A 68 -9.85 0.58 2.14
C MET A 68 -11.08 0.01 2.86
N VAL A 69 -11.78 -0.99 2.27
CA VAL A 69 -12.97 -1.61 2.88
C VAL A 69 -12.63 -2.52 4.07
N ASN A 70 -11.40 -3.04 4.14
CA ASN A 70 -10.95 -3.99 5.17
C ASN A 70 -10.30 -3.30 6.41
N ILE A 71 -10.46 -1.99 6.61
CA ILE A 71 -9.83 -1.19 7.69
C ILE A 71 -10.83 -0.78 8.77
#